data_AF-A0A2N7WZP4-F1
#
_entry.id   AF-A0A2N7WZP4-F1
#
_cell.length_a   1.000
_cell.length_b   1.000
_cell.length_c   1.000
_cell.angle_alpha   90.00
_cell.angle_beta   90.00
_cell.angle_gamma   90.00
#
_symmetry.space_group_name_H-M   'P 1'
#
loop_
_entity.id
_entity.type
_entity.pdbx_description
1 polymer ?
#
loop_
_entity_poly.entity_id
_entity_poly.type
_entity_poly.pdbx_seq_one_letter_code
_entity_poly.pdbx_strand_id
1 'polypeptide(L)'
;MSCDIHQSIQEINRSYLALVQRILRDDRAEGMATLGLSAPLAELLVELSEDQTQKLAARDQLICLFRFTDRAVLGGLADRGRQLAKTAA
;
A
#
# COMPACT_ATOMS: atom_id res chain seq x y z
N MET A 1 14.59 -12.92 -16.31
CA MET A 1 15.12 -12.90 -14.93
C MET A 1 15.12 -11.48 -14.34
N SER A 2 15.81 -10.47 -14.92
CA SER A 2 15.68 -9.07 -14.43
C SER A 2 14.39 -8.37 -14.91
N CYS A 3 13.95 -8.63 -16.15
CA CYS A 3 12.70 -8.09 -16.70
C CYS A 3 11.46 -8.44 -15.84
N ASP A 4 11.44 -9.63 -15.25
CA ASP A 4 10.31 -10.14 -14.46
C ASP A 4 10.12 -9.35 -13.16
N ILE A 5 11.22 -8.93 -12.51
CA ILE A 5 11.17 -8.16 -11.27
C ILE A 5 10.66 -6.75 -11.55
N HIS A 6 11.19 -6.08 -12.58
CA HIS A 6 10.74 -4.74 -12.96
C HIS A 6 9.27 -4.74 -13.36
N GLN A 7 8.83 -5.71 -14.15
CA GLN A 7 7.41 -5.86 -14.49
C GLN A 7 6.55 -6.07 -13.24
N SER A 8 6.97 -6.93 -12.32
CA SER A 8 6.25 -7.17 -11.06
C SER A 8 6.16 -5.89 -10.21
N ILE A 9 7.24 -5.11 -10.13
CA ILE A 9 7.24 -3.81 -9.42
C ILE A 9 6.23 -2.86 -10.06
N GLN A 10 6.20 -2.77 -11.39
CA GLN A 10 5.26 -1.90 -12.09
C GLN A 10 3.81 -2.32 -11.87
N GLU A 11 3.51 -3.62 -11.90
CA GLU A 11 2.17 -4.16 -11.62
C GLU A 11 1.71 -3.88 -10.19
N ILE A 12 2.60 -4.02 -9.21
CA ILE A 12 2.34 -3.68 -7.80
C ILE A 12 2.06 -2.18 -7.67
N ASN A 13 2.88 -1.33 -8.27
CA ASN A 13 2.70 0.12 -8.21
C ASN A 13 1.36 0.55 -8.83
N ARG A 14 0.96 -0.04 -9.97
CA ARG A 14 -0.35 0.23 -10.60
C ARG A 14 -1.49 -0.13 -9.67
N SER A 15 -1.43 -1.35 -9.13
CA SER A 15 -2.47 -1.89 -8.24
C SER A 15 -2.59 -1.04 -6.96
N TYR A 16 -1.46 -0.62 -6.40
CA TYR A 16 -1.41 0.22 -5.21
C TYR A 16 -2.02 1.61 -5.47
N LEU A 17 -1.64 2.30 -6.54
CA LEU A 17 -2.18 3.63 -6.86
C LEU A 17 -3.69 3.58 -7.11
N ALA A 18 -4.17 2.58 -7.85
CA ALA A 18 -5.59 2.38 -8.10
C ALA A 18 -6.38 2.17 -6.79
N LEU A 19 -5.84 1.35 -5.87
CA LEU A 19 -6.44 1.12 -4.56
C LEU A 19 -6.48 2.41 -3.73
N VAL A 20 -5.36 3.13 -3.64
CA VAL A 20 -5.26 4.39 -2.88
C VAL A 20 -6.27 5.42 -3.38
N GLN A 21 -6.34 5.61 -4.69
CA GLN A 21 -7.31 6.54 -5.28
C GLN A 21 -8.76 6.11 -5.02
N ARG A 22 -9.07 4.81 -5.08
CA ARG A 22 -10.42 4.31 -4.77
C ARG A 22 -10.79 4.62 -3.32
N ILE A 23 -9.91 4.30 -2.37
CA ILE A 23 -10.14 4.54 -0.94
C ILE A 23 -10.33 6.05 -0.68
N LEU A 24 -9.47 6.90 -1.22
CA LEU A 24 -9.53 8.35 -1.00
C LEU A 24 -10.75 9.03 -1.66
N ARG A 25 -11.29 8.46 -2.73
CA ARG A 25 -12.53 8.94 -3.37
C ARG A 25 -13.80 8.51 -2.62
N ASP A 26 -13.73 7.39 -1.91
CA ASP A 26 -14.85 6.85 -1.12
C ASP A 26 -15.00 7.60 0.20
N ASP A 27 -13.95 7.59 1.04
CA ASP A 27 -13.83 8.44 2.21
C ASP A 27 -12.39 8.93 2.35
N ARG A 28 -12.18 10.23 2.08
CA ARG A 28 -10.85 10.84 2.13
C ARG A 28 -10.27 10.83 3.55
N ALA A 29 -11.07 11.11 4.57
CA ALA A 29 -10.59 11.25 5.94
C ALA A 29 -10.21 9.89 6.52
N GLU A 30 -11.08 8.89 6.37
CA GLU A 30 -10.79 7.51 6.76
C GLU A 30 -9.64 6.93 5.94
N GLY A 31 -9.62 7.21 4.62
CA GLY A 31 -8.57 6.79 3.72
C GLY A 31 -7.19 7.33 4.11
N MET A 32 -7.09 8.62 4.45
CA MET A 32 -5.86 9.23 4.94
C MET A 32 -5.36 8.57 6.23
N ALA A 33 -6.25 8.35 7.20
CA ALA A 33 -5.89 7.68 8.46
C ALA A 33 -5.42 6.24 8.23
N THR A 34 -6.15 5.49 7.39
CA THR A 34 -5.84 4.10 7.05
C THR A 34 -4.51 3.99 6.33
N LEU A 35 -4.26 4.84 5.33
CA LEU A 35 -3.06 4.81 4.49
C LEU A 35 -1.85 5.50 5.14
N GLY A 36 -2.06 6.32 6.16
CA GLY A 36 -1.01 7.12 6.80
C GLY A 36 -0.53 8.28 5.93
N LEU A 37 -1.44 8.92 5.20
CA LEU A 37 -1.13 10.00 4.25
C LEU A 37 -1.43 11.37 4.86
N SER A 38 -0.61 12.36 4.52
CA SER A 38 -0.90 13.77 4.79
C SER A 38 -1.97 14.30 3.82
N ALA A 39 -2.66 15.38 4.20
CA ALA A 39 -3.68 15.99 3.35
C ALA A 39 -3.16 16.41 1.96
N PRO A 40 -1.98 17.08 1.84
CA PRO A 40 -1.45 17.46 0.52
C PRO A 40 -1.11 16.27 -0.35
N LEU A 41 -0.63 15.17 0.24
CA LEU A 41 -0.30 13.96 -0.51
C LEU A 41 -1.57 13.25 -0.99
N ALA A 42 -2.60 13.17 -0.14
CA ALA A 42 -3.88 12.59 -0.51
C ALA A 42 -4.61 13.41 -1.60
N GLU A 43 -4.48 14.73 -1.58
CA GLU A 43 -5.00 15.61 -2.64
C GLU A 43 -4.30 15.32 -3.96
N LEU A 44 -2.97 15.38 -3.98
CA LEU A 44 -2.17 15.06 -5.15
C LEU A 44 -2.51 13.69 -5.74
N LEU A 45 -2.60 12.64 -4.92
CA LEU A 45 -2.87 11.28 -5.38
C LEU A 45 -4.22 11.12 -6.07
N VAL A 46 -5.25 11.87 -5.64
CA VAL A 46 -6.58 11.85 -6.24
C VAL A 46 -6.63 12.66 -7.54
N GLU A 47 -5.84 13.72 -7.64
CA GLU A 47 -5.75 14.61 -8.81
C GLU A 47 -4.88 14.05 -9.95
N LEU A 48 -4.07 13.02 -9.68
CA LEU A 48 -3.30 12.35 -10.72
C LEU A 48 -4.21 11.87 -11.84
N SER A 49 -3.95 12.33 -13.07
CA SER A 49 -4.59 11.77 -14.26
C SER A 49 -4.14 10.32 -14.49
N GLU A 50 -4.86 9.61 -15.34
CA GLU A 50 -4.52 8.23 -15.75
C GLU A 50 -3.08 8.17 -16.29
N ASP A 51 -2.70 9.09 -17.18
CA ASP A 51 -1.36 9.15 -17.76
C ASP A 51 -0.27 9.38 -16.70
N GLN A 52 -0.52 10.24 -15.70
CA GLN A 52 0.46 10.50 -14.64
C GLN A 52 0.56 9.32 -13.67
N THR A 53 -0.58 8.71 -13.34
CA THR A 53 -0.66 7.48 -12.55
C THR A 53 0.15 6.37 -13.24
N GLN A 54 -0.01 6.24 -14.56
CA GLN A 54 0.68 5.23 -15.34
C GLN A 54 2.19 5.47 -15.42
N LYS A 55 2.63 6.72 -15.56
CA LYS A 55 4.05 7.10 -15.52
C LYS A 55 4.67 6.84 -14.15
N LEU A 56 3.95 7.12 -13.07
CA LEU A 56 4.41 6.84 -11.71
C LEU A 56 4.51 5.34 -11.46
N ALA A 57 3.53 4.58 -11.95
CA ALA A 57 3.50 3.14 -11.78
C ALA A 57 4.61 2.43 -12.58
N ALA A 58 5.03 2.99 -13.72
CA ALA A 58 6.10 2.45 -14.56
C ALA A 58 7.51 2.57 -13.96
N ARG A 59 7.67 3.12 -12.75
CA ARG A 59 8.97 3.23 -12.08
C ARG A 59 9.48 1.87 -11.63
N ASP A 60 10.79 1.68 -11.73
CA ASP A 60 11.50 0.46 -11.31
C ASP A 60 11.70 0.33 -9.79
N GLN A 61 11.04 1.19 -9.02
CA GLN A 61 11.09 1.20 -7.56
C GLN A 61 9.67 1.08 -7.02
N LEU A 62 9.52 0.33 -5.92
CA LEU A 62 8.26 0.25 -5.20
C LEU A 62 7.94 1.63 -4.60
N ILE A 63 6.78 2.17 -4.94
CA ILE A 63 6.28 3.43 -4.38
C ILE A 63 5.53 3.21 -3.06
N CYS A 64 5.21 1.95 -2.74
CA CYS A 64 4.67 1.52 -1.45
C CYS A 64 5.74 0.79 -0.65
N LEU A 65 5.89 1.15 0.62
CA LEU A 65 6.85 0.51 1.52
C LEU A 65 6.15 -0.34 2.58
N PHE A 66 6.90 -1.30 3.12
CA PHE A 66 6.47 -2.09 4.25
C PHE A 66 6.37 -1.20 5.49
N ARG A 67 5.16 -1.08 6.04
CA ARG A 67 4.85 -0.13 7.14
C ARG A 67 5.31 -0.62 8.52
N PHE A 68 5.66 -1.90 8.67
CA PHE A 68 6.04 -2.49 9.95
C PHE A 68 7.56 -2.70 10.03
N THR A 69 8.30 -1.68 10.44
CA THR A 69 9.76 -1.77 10.53
C THR A 69 10.25 -2.37 11.85
N ASP A 70 9.41 -2.38 12.88
CA ASP A 70 9.74 -2.93 14.19
C ASP A 70 9.47 -4.45 14.26
N ARG A 71 10.53 -5.22 14.54
CA ARG A 71 10.47 -6.69 14.66
C ARG A 71 9.57 -7.15 15.80
N ALA A 72 9.53 -6.47 16.93
CA ALA A 72 8.67 -6.84 18.06
C ALA A 72 7.20 -6.61 17.70
N VAL A 73 6.89 -5.50 17.02
CA VAL A 73 5.54 -5.22 16.52
C VAL A 73 5.11 -6.29 15.52
N LEU A 74 5.96 -6.60 14.53
CA LEU A 74 5.66 -7.61 13.53
C LEU A 74 5.54 -9.01 14.14
N GLY A 75 6.43 -9.37 15.07
CA GLY A 75 6.38 -10.63 15.80
C GLY A 75 5.08 -10.79 16.59
N GLY A 76 4.65 -9.76 17.32
CA GLY A 76 3.38 -9.79 18.05
C GLY A 76 2.13 -9.85 17.16
N LEU A 77 2.19 -9.40 15.91
CA LEU A 77 1.10 -9.55 14.93
C LEU A 77 1.11 -10.95 14.30
N ALA A 78 2.28 -11.47 13.95
CA ALA A 78 2.44 -12.81 13.37
C ALA A 78 2.07 -13.92 14.37
N ASP A 79 2.35 -13.71 15.66
CA ASP A 79 2.11 -14.70 16.70
C ASP A 79 0.64 -14.73 17.17
N ARG A 80 -0.09 -13.61 17.01
CA ARG A 80 -1.54 -13.54 17.32
C ARG A 80 -2.38 -14.54 16.52
N GLY A 81 -1.92 -14.96 15.35
CA GLY A 81 -2.55 -16.04 14.57
C GLY A 81 -2.44 -17.43 15.22
N ARG A 82 -1.44 -17.67 16.08
CA ARG A 82 -1.25 -18.95 16.78
C ARG A 82 -2.00 -19.04 18.12
N GLN A 83 -2.37 -17.92 18.72
CA GLN A 83 -3.08 -17.91 20.01
C GLN A 83 -4.57 -18.22 19.85
N LEU A 84 -5.22 -17.77 18.76
CA LEU A 84 -6.64 -18.05 18.47
C LEU A 84 -6.91 -19.54 18.16
N ALA A 85 -5.88 -20.29 17.77
CA ALA A 85 -5.97 -21.74 17.58
C ALA A 85 -5.84 -22.56 18.88
N LYS A 86 -5.50 -21.93 20.02
CA LYS A 86 -5.27 -22.62 21.31
C LYS A 86 -6.40 -22.45 22.34
N THR A 87 -7.46 -21.71 22.02
CA THR A 87 -8.62 -21.50 22.90
C THR A 87 -9.88 -22.28 22.48
N ALA A 88 -9.76 -23.25 21.59
CA ALA A 88 -10.83 -24.16 21.19
C ALA A 88 -10.54 -25.62 21.60
N ALA A 89 -10.06 -25.82 22.84
CA ALA A 89 -9.86 -27.14 23.45
C ALA A 89 -10.81 -27.31 24.64
#